data_AF-A0A9C7PXN4-F1
#
_entry.id   AF-A0A9C7PXN4-F1
#
_cell.length_a   1.000
_cell.length_b   1.000
_cell.length_c   1.000
_cell.angle_alpha   90.00
_cell.angle_beta   90.00
_cell.angle_gamma   90.00
#
_symmetry.space_group_name_H-M   'P 1'
#
loop_
_entity.id
_entity.type
_entity.pdbx_description
1 polymer ?
#
loop_
_entity_poly.entity_id
_entity_poly.type
_entity_poly.pdbx_seq_one_letter_code
_entity_poly.pdbx_strand_id
1 'polypeptide(L)'
;MSKLEESKDHIFPNSIFRAKGHDQNLEVARGKRSSAEKHTKEVESFVGKHVELSRSAPVSQGFLFHSLKTVSPKTSTTSTSEVAIGTDDKLPVYEVYYPHSSRRAPVVMDSPHSGRYYPADFGSATPISKLRWGEDAYVDELILGAVDSGAIVLYALFPRCYIDVNRFPNDIDVELVDGEWPETLAVSEKTKKGLGLLRKYVVPGVRVYQRKLSVAEVQYRLEHYYRAYHRELQRQLENTFQEFGTVFHIDFHSMKSKGNKMTPDTEGTRRPDMVVGNLRGKSAGPEFTSVVVDTLQDLGYRISLNEPYAGAAILRMYGNPRQGRHSIQIEINRELYLDEKKVRRIPGKFERLRDDLSILFRRVCAWANAHRSPHSNQPGIRRVLSSDDMSLLEDGGGFCDDSDTDWENGIEQEDSESQLEDGFEMD
;
A
#
# COMPACT_ATOMS: atom_id res chain seq x y z
N MET A 1 -39.44 48.52 33.77
CA MET A 1 -38.81 47.33 33.20
C MET A 1 -38.41 46.39 34.35
N SER A 2 -39.27 45.68 35.12
CA SER A 2 -40.57 45.00 34.93
C SER A 2 -40.54 44.04 33.74
N LYS A 3 -41.06 42.80 33.75
CA LYS A 3 -41.66 41.85 34.70
C LYS A 3 -42.09 40.68 33.77
N LEU A 4 -42.06 39.43 34.24
CA LEU A 4 -43.04 38.34 33.98
C LEU A 4 -43.41 37.83 32.55
N GLU A 5 -43.97 36.62 32.58
CA GLU A 5 -44.81 35.85 31.62
C GLU A 5 -44.06 34.95 30.61
N GLU A 6 -44.14 33.61 30.67
CA GLU A 6 -45.25 32.63 30.63
C GLU A 6 -45.72 32.19 29.23
N SER A 7 -45.91 30.86 29.13
CA SER A 7 -46.80 30.13 28.20
C SER A 7 -46.22 29.86 26.79
N LYS A 8 -46.44 28.71 26.13
CA LYS A 8 -47.30 27.53 26.36
C LYS A 8 -46.90 26.38 25.41
N ASP A 9 -47.06 25.17 25.90
CA ASP A 9 -47.51 23.92 25.26
C ASP A 9 -47.61 23.81 23.73
N HIS A 10 -47.08 22.72 23.18
CA HIS A 10 -47.91 21.74 22.46
C HIS A 10 -47.30 20.34 22.46
N ILE A 11 -48.18 19.38 22.75
CA ILE A 11 -47.95 17.97 23.00
C ILE A 11 -48.90 17.17 22.06
N PHE A 12 -48.43 15.97 21.62
CA PHE A 12 -49.14 14.80 21.05
C PHE A 12 -49.60 14.78 19.57
N PRO A 13 -49.85 13.58 18.94
CA PRO A 13 -49.44 12.19 19.26
C PRO A 13 -49.08 11.26 18.05
N ASN A 14 -48.69 10.02 18.40
CA ASN A 14 -48.59 8.78 17.61
C ASN A 14 -49.82 8.39 16.75
N SER A 15 -49.58 7.69 15.63
CA SER A 15 -50.34 6.50 15.14
C SER A 15 -49.66 5.96 13.86
N ILE A 16 -49.06 4.76 13.82
CA ILE A 16 -49.68 3.45 13.53
C ILE A 16 -50.71 3.51 12.38
N PHE A 17 -50.38 2.91 11.23
CA PHE A 17 -51.38 2.35 10.33
C PHE A 17 -50.99 0.95 9.84
N ARG A 18 -51.97 0.06 9.97
CA ARG A 18 -52.00 -1.36 9.69
C ARG A 18 -52.75 -1.58 8.39
N ALA A 19 -52.38 -2.64 7.68
CA ALA A 19 -52.96 -3.10 6.42
C ALA A 19 -54.48 -3.39 6.46
N LYS A 20 -55.14 -3.10 5.33
CA LYS A 20 -56.31 -3.76 4.70
C LYS A 20 -56.12 -3.51 3.19
N GLY A 21 -56.18 -4.46 2.25
CA GLY A 21 -57.07 -5.60 2.14
C GLY A 21 -58.16 -5.25 1.12
N HIS A 22 -57.98 -5.61 -0.15
CA HIS A 22 -59.08 -5.82 -1.09
C HIS A 22 -58.66 -6.81 -2.20
N ASP A 23 -59.19 -8.02 -2.05
CA ASP A 23 -59.40 -9.05 -3.07
C ASP A 23 -60.47 -8.57 -4.06
N GLN A 24 -60.35 -8.91 -5.36
CA GLN A 24 -61.41 -9.50 -6.21
C GLN A 24 -60.83 -10.04 -7.55
N ASN A 25 -60.92 -11.37 -7.72
CA ASN A 25 -61.45 -12.11 -8.88
C ASN A 25 -60.79 -12.02 -10.28
N LEU A 26 -60.25 -13.15 -10.80
CA LEU A 26 -60.93 -14.08 -11.74
C LEU A 26 -60.00 -15.19 -12.31
N GLU A 27 -60.53 -16.42 -12.27
CA GLU A 27 -60.38 -17.59 -13.19
C GLU A 27 -59.00 -18.19 -13.52
N VAL A 28 -58.67 -19.40 -13.03
CA VAL A 28 -59.06 -20.76 -13.52
C VAL A 28 -58.37 -21.18 -14.83
N ALA A 29 -57.39 -22.08 -14.72
CA ALA A 29 -57.20 -23.21 -15.63
C ALA A 29 -56.36 -24.33 -14.97
N ARG A 30 -57.01 -25.45 -14.64
CA ARG A 30 -56.37 -26.75 -14.33
C ARG A 30 -56.26 -27.55 -15.62
N GLY A 31 -55.10 -28.18 -15.87
CA GLY A 31 -54.92 -29.07 -17.03
C GLY A 31 -53.71 -30.00 -16.97
N LYS A 32 -53.89 -31.15 -16.30
CA LYS A 32 -53.41 -32.53 -16.62
C LYS A 32 -51.94 -32.81 -17.04
N ARG A 33 -51.34 -33.67 -16.19
CA ARG A 33 -50.74 -35.02 -16.42
C ARG A 33 -49.35 -35.21 -17.08
N SER A 34 -48.55 -35.97 -16.32
CA SER A 34 -47.66 -37.10 -16.66
C SER A 34 -46.36 -36.87 -17.44
N SER A 35 -45.22 -37.25 -16.86
CA SER A 35 -44.56 -38.55 -17.10
C SER A 35 -43.14 -38.61 -16.49
N ALA A 36 -42.80 -39.76 -15.90
CA ALA A 36 -41.48 -40.38 -15.65
C ALA A 36 -40.45 -39.62 -14.76
N GLU A 37 -40.10 -40.09 -13.55
CA GLU A 37 -39.23 -41.25 -13.21
C GLU A 37 -37.91 -41.24 -14.01
N LYS A 38 -36.68 -41.32 -13.44
CA LYS A 38 -36.19 -42.30 -12.45
C LYS A 38 -34.68 -42.07 -12.18
N HIS A 39 -34.15 -42.67 -11.09
CA HIS A 39 -32.73 -42.87 -10.68
C HIS A 39 -32.10 -41.69 -9.91
N THR A 40 -31.51 -41.83 -8.72
CA THR A 40 -30.66 -42.91 -8.17
C THR A 40 -30.79 -43.05 -6.65
N LYS A 41 -30.61 -44.27 -6.13
CA LYS A 41 -30.32 -44.56 -4.71
C LYS A 41 -29.28 -45.69 -4.60
N GLU A 42 -28.39 -45.51 -3.62
CA GLU A 42 -27.55 -46.49 -2.90
C GLU A 42 -26.40 -47.12 -3.73
N VAL A 43 -25.18 -47.29 -3.22
CA VAL A 43 -24.80 -48.24 -2.14
C VAL A 43 -23.43 -47.87 -1.52
N GLU A 44 -23.32 -48.01 -0.19
CA GLU A 44 -22.07 -48.09 0.59
C GLU A 44 -21.45 -49.50 0.58
N SER A 45 -20.13 -49.56 0.86
CA SER A 45 -19.31 -50.71 1.29
C SER A 45 -18.57 -51.54 0.22
N PHE A 46 -17.23 -51.47 0.23
CA PHE A 46 -16.38 -52.66 0.40
C PHE A 46 -14.93 -52.27 0.74
N VAL A 47 -14.34 -52.98 1.70
CA VAL A 47 -12.96 -52.83 2.22
C VAL A 47 -12.06 -53.92 1.63
N GLY A 48 -10.81 -53.56 1.32
CA GLY A 48 -9.64 -54.40 1.59
C GLY A 48 -8.83 -54.92 0.40
N LYS A 49 -7.56 -54.46 0.29
CA LYS A 49 -6.38 -55.33 0.16
C LYS A 49 -5.07 -54.57 0.44
N HIS A 50 -4.23 -55.22 1.25
CA HIS A 50 -2.90 -54.86 1.72
C HIS A 50 -1.82 -54.84 0.63
N VAL A 51 -0.80 -53.99 0.81
CA VAL A 51 0.63 -54.32 0.61
C VAL A 51 1.43 -53.69 1.76
N GLU A 52 2.17 -54.52 2.49
CA GLU A 52 3.18 -54.13 3.49
C GLU A 52 4.45 -53.60 2.80
N LEU A 53 5.18 -52.68 3.44
CA LEU A 53 6.65 -52.75 3.53
C LEU A 53 7.21 -51.84 4.65
N SER A 54 7.88 -52.53 5.58
CA SER A 54 9.00 -52.15 6.46
C SER A 54 9.03 -50.84 7.26
N ARG A 55 9.12 -51.03 8.59
CA ARG A 55 9.58 -50.04 9.58
C ARG A 55 11.12 -49.98 9.64
N SER A 56 11.68 -48.78 9.64
CA SER A 56 12.91 -48.42 10.38
C SER A 56 12.91 -46.92 10.68
N ALA A 57 13.09 -46.55 11.96
CA ALA A 57 13.10 -45.18 12.49
C ALA A 57 14.53 -44.56 12.46
N PRO A 58 14.80 -43.39 13.09
CA PRO A 58 14.59 -42.05 12.54
C PRO A 58 15.91 -41.24 12.45
N VAL A 59 15.95 -40.21 11.61
CA VAL A 59 16.92 -39.11 11.77
C VAL A 59 16.18 -37.78 11.68
N SER A 60 16.22 -37.05 12.79
CA SER A 60 15.67 -35.73 12.98
C SER A 60 16.59 -34.66 12.38
N GLN A 61 16.08 -33.84 11.47
CA GLN A 61 16.46 -32.42 11.37
C GLN A 61 15.22 -31.62 10.99
N GLY A 62 14.78 -30.77 11.92
CA GLY A 62 13.54 -30.02 11.83
C GLY A 62 13.63 -28.86 10.86
N PHE A 63 12.76 -28.87 9.85
CA PHE A 63 12.37 -27.65 9.14
C PHE A 63 11.15 -27.07 9.84
N LEU A 64 11.28 -25.86 10.39
CA LEU A 64 10.13 -25.07 10.84
C LEU A 64 9.31 -24.66 9.60
N PHE A 65 8.23 -25.39 9.34
CA PHE A 65 7.19 -24.92 8.43
C PHE A 65 6.43 -23.78 9.10
N HIS A 66 6.56 -22.56 8.58
CA HIS A 66 5.58 -21.51 8.84
C HIS A 66 4.28 -21.89 8.10
N SER A 67 3.19 -21.92 8.85
CA SER A 67 1.86 -22.34 8.38
C SER A 67 1.38 -21.49 7.20
N LEU A 68 1.23 -22.11 6.03
CA LEU A 68 0.47 -21.56 4.90
C LEU A 68 -0.99 -21.39 5.34
N LYS A 69 -1.43 -20.16 5.59
CA LYS A 69 -2.86 -19.87 5.76
C LYS A 69 -3.49 -19.69 4.39
N THR A 70 -4.17 -20.71 3.91
CA THR A 70 -5.12 -20.57 2.79
C THR A 70 -6.38 -19.87 3.32
N VAL A 71 -6.71 -18.72 2.73
CA VAL A 71 -7.92 -17.98 3.12
C VAL A 71 -9.12 -18.60 2.40
N SER A 72 -10.07 -19.12 3.18
CA SER A 72 -11.44 -19.34 2.71
C SER A 72 -12.28 -18.09 3.05
N PRO A 73 -13.22 -17.67 2.19
CA PRO A 73 -13.97 -16.45 2.39
C PRO A 73 -14.97 -16.65 3.53
N LYS A 74 -14.75 -15.98 4.67
CA LYS A 74 -15.78 -15.82 5.69
C LYS A 74 -16.44 -14.46 5.50
N THR A 75 -17.74 -14.52 5.28
CA THR A 75 -18.67 -13.40 5.23
C THR A 75 -18.64 -12.60 6.54
N SER A 76 -18.90 -11.30 6.37
CA SER A 76 -18.75 -10.20 7.32
C SER A 76 -19.28 -10.40 8.74
N THR A 77 -18.52 -9.89 9.71
CA THR A 77 -19.06 -9.04 10.78
C THR A 77 -18.05 -7.95 11.09
N THR A 78 -18.54 -6.73 11.19
CA THR A 78 -17.86 -5.47 11.54
C THR A 78 -16.92 -5.66 12.72
N SER A 79 -15.61 -5.70 12.47
CA SER A 79 -14.57 -5.63 13.50
C SER A 79 -13.93 -4.24 13.43
N THR A 80 -14.08 -3.48 14.49
CA THR A 80 -13.25 -2.30 14.76
C THR A 80 -11.79 -2.76 14.77
N SER A 81 -11.03 -2.31 13.77
CA SER A 81 -9.57 -2.45 13.73
C SER A 81 -8.98 -1.73 14.94
N GLU A 82 -8.80 -2.45 16.04
CA GLU A 82 -8.27 -1.92 17.30
C GLU A 82 -6.79 -1.56 17.13
N VAL A 83 -6.43 -0.39 17.64
CA VAL A 83 -5.05 0.05 17.78
C VAL A 83 -4.39 -0.86 18.82
N ALA A 84 -3.38 -1.63 18.43
CA ALA A 84 -2.64 -2.47 19.37
C ALA A 84 -1.38 -1.72 19.85
N ILE A 85 -1.23 -1.64 21.17
CA ILE A 85 0.03 -1.30 21.85
C ILE A 85 0.60 -2.64 22.31
N GLY A 86 1.81 -3.00 21.85
CA GLY A 86 2.42 -4.28 22.19
C GLY A 86 2.81 -4.37 23.67
N THR A 87 2.57 -5.51 24.29
CA THR A 87 3.15 -5.91 25.59
C THR A 87 4.31 -6.87 25.33
N ASP A 88 5.55 -6.44 25.62
CA ASP A 88 6.85 -7.16 25.74
C ASP A 88 7.28 -8.26 24.74
N ASP A 89 6.39 -8.78 23.88
CA ASP A 89 6.71 -9.69 22.78
C ASP A 89 6.92 -8.88 21.50
N LYS A 90 8.04 -9.13 20.80
CA LYS A 90 8.40 -8.47 19.53
C LYS A 90 7.23 -8.54 18.54
N LEU A 91 6.58 -7.40 18.30
CA LEU A 91 5.50 -7.30 17.32
C LEU A 91 6.02 -7.71 15.93
N PRO A 92 5.21 -8.42 15.14
CA PRO A 92 5.58 -8.70 13.75
C PRO A 92 5.79 -7.38 12.99
N VAL A 93 6.82 -7.33 12.16
CA VAL A 93 7.28 -6.13 11.44
C VAL A 93 6.49 -5.91 10.16
N TYR A 94 6.10 -6.99 9.50
CA TYR A 94 5.38 -7.00 8.25
C TYR A 94 4.52 -8.26 8.13
N GLU A 95 3.59 -8.27 7.17
CA GLU A 95 2.93 -9.49 6.70
C GLU A 95 3.11 -9.66 5.20
N VAL A 96 3.19 -10.91 4.76
CA VAL A 96 3.31 -11.27 3.33
C VAL A 96 2.21 -12.28 3.00
N TYR A 97 1.50 -12.00 1.92
CA TYR A 97 0.46 -12.86 1.38
C TYR A 97 0.86 -13.34 0.00
N TYR A 98 0.69 -14.64 -0.21
CA TYR A 98 1.04 -15.30 -1.45
C TYR A 98 -0.23 -15.72 -2.19
N PRO A 99 -0.28 -15.53 -3.51
CA PRO A 99 -1.36 -16.06 -4.32
C PRO A 99 -1.28 -17.59 -4.38
N HIS A 100 -2.36 -18.23 -4.82
CA HIS A 100 -2.30 -19.66 -5.14
C HIS A 100 -1.24 -19.92 -6.21
N SER A 101 -0.43 -20.98 -6.04
CA SER A 101 0.75 -21.25 -6.90
C SER A 101 0.41 -21.33 -8.40
N SER A 102 -0.74 -21.90 -8.74
CA SER A 102 -1.22 -22.02 -10.13
C SER A 102 -1.68 -20.70 -10.78
N ARG A 103 -1.70 -19.58 -10.05
CA ARG A 103 -2.18 -18.27 -10.52
C ARG A 103 -1.14 -17.16 -10.37
N ARG A 104 0.13 -17.48 -10.07
CA ARG A 104 1.16 -16.47 -9.88
C ARG A 104 1.39 -15.64 -11.14
N ALA A 105 1.44 -14.32 -10.94
CA ALA A 105 1.87 -13.34 -11.92
C ALA A 105 3.24 -12.77 -11.49
N PRO A 106 4.02 -12.18 -12.41
CA PRO A 106 5.27 -11.49 -12.07
C PRO A 106 5.01 -10.12 -11.40
N VAL A 107 4.11 -10.09 -10.41
CA VAL A 107 3.64 -8.86 -9.75
C VAL A 107 3.85 -8.96 -8.25
N VAL A 108 4.53 -7.95 -7.70
CA VAL A 108 4.67 -7.73 -6.26
C VAL A 108 4.06 -6.38 -5.94
N MET A 109 3.22 -6.32 -4.92
CA MET A 109 2.67 -5.07 -4.41
C MET A 109 3.06 -4.91 -2.96
N ASP A 110 3.45 -3.69 -2.57
CA ASP A 110 3.75 -3.41 -1.18
C ASP A 110 3.00 -2.19 -0.63
N SER A 111 2.82 -2.14 0.68
CA SER A 111 2.32 -0.96 1.39
C SER A 111 3.21 -0.68 2.60
N PRO A 112 4.21 0.20 2.47
CA PRO A 112 5.18 0.46 3.53
C PRO A 112 4.59 1.29 4.68
N HIS A 113 3.43 1.92 4.48
CA HIS A 113 2.97 3.05 5.31
C HIS A 113 1.59 2.85 5.97
N SER A 114 1.00 1.67 5.83
CA SER A 114 -0.32 1.30 6.38
C SER A 114 -0.26 0.75 7.82
N GLY A 115 0.94 0.51 8.33
CA GLY A 115 1.20 0.00 9.67
C GLY A 115 0.67 0.90 10.79
N ARG A 116 0.11 0.25 11.81
CA ARG A 116 -0.63 0.88 12.92
C ARG A 116 -0.44 0.15 14.26
N TYR A 117 0.57 -0.71 14.35
CA TYR A 117 1.06 -1.27 15.61
C TYR A 117 2.19 -0.40 16.12
N TYR A 118 1.89 0.36 17.17
CA TYR A 118 2.81 1.32 17.76
C TYR A 118 3.72 0.59 18.77
N PRO A 119 5.04 0.49 18.52
CA PRO A 119 5.95 -0.22 19.43
C PRO A 119 5.93 0.38 20.84
N ALA A 120 6.09 -0.45 21.87
CA ALA A 120 6.11 0.01 23.26
C ALA A 120 7.25 1.00 23.53
N ASP A 121 8.36 0.89 22.80
CA ASP A 121 9.55 1.74 22.88
C ASP A 121 9.45 3.02 22.02
N PHE A 122 8.28 3.34 21.43
CA PHE A 122 8.14 4.51 20.56
C PHE A 122 8.63 5.79 21.25
N GLY A 123 8.18 6.00 22.49
CA GLY A 123 8.53 7.21 23.25
C GLY A 123 8.02 8.50 22.59
N SER A 124 6.91 8.43 21.85
CA SER A 124 6.32 9.62 21.23
C SER A 124 5.75 10.59 22.27
N ALA A 125 5.92 11.88 22.01
CA ALA A 125 5.27 12.94 22.78
C ALA A 125 3.83 13.23 22.32
N THR A 126 3.43 12.67 21.18
CA THR A 126 2.11 12.87 20.57
C THR A 126 1.24 11.64 20.80
N PRO A 127 -0.02 11.82 21.26
CA PRO A 127 -0.92 10.68 21.47
C PRO A 127 -1.19 9.95 20.14
N ILE A 128 -1.37 8.64 20.21
CA ILE A 128 -1.56 7.78 19.03
C ILE A 128 -2.64 8.34 18.10
N SER A 129 -3.78 8.79 18.64
CA SER A 129 -4.88 9.36 17.86
C SER A 129 -4.46 10.45 16.86
N LYS A 130 -3.42 11.24 17.18
CA LYS A 130 -2.82 12.22 16.26
C LYS A 130 -1.73 11.63 15.39
N LEU A 131 -0.90 10.71 15.90
CA LEU A 131 0.10 9.99 15.09
C LEU A 131 -0.54 9.32 13.88
N ARG A 132 -1.76 8.78 14.05
CA ARG A 132 -2.56 8.16 12.98
C ARG A 132 -2.79 9.06 11.77
N TRP A 133 -2.74 10.39 11.91
CA TRP A 133 -2.86 11.29 10.75
C TRP A 133 -1.73 11.12 9.73
N GLY A 134 -0.59 10.60 10.19
CA GLY A 134 0.55 10.22 9.38
C GLY A 134 0.46 8.81 8.82
N GLU A 135 -0.55 7.99 9.07
CA GLU A 135 -0.70 6.66 8.45
C GLU A 135 -1.21 6.76 7.02
N ASP A 136 -0.84 5.82 6.15
CA ASP A 136 -1.61 5.47 4.95
C ASP A 136 -2.66 4.42 5.34
N ALA A 137 -3.53 4.82 6.26
CA ALA A 137 -4.42 3.91 6.97
C ALA A 137 -5.30 3.09 6.03
N TYR A 138 -5.39 1.79 6.26
CA TYR A 138 -6.22 0.84 5.50
C TYR A 138 -5.79 0.62 4.04
N VAL A 139 -4.63 1.12 3.58
CA VAL A 139 -4.11 0.80 2.24
C VAL A 139 -3.77 -0.69 2.13
N ASP A 140 -3.26 -1.31 3.19
CA ASP A 140 -3.10 -2.77 3.30
C ASP A 140 -4.40 -3.53 3.01
N GLU A 141 -5.52 -3.08 3.59
CA GLU A 141 -6.84 -3.67 3.34
C GLU A 141 -7.34 -3.44 1.91
N LEU A 142 -7.01 -2.30 1.29
CA LEU A 142 -7.38 -1.99 -0.10
C LEU A 142 -6.65 -2.91 -1.10
N ILE A 143 -5.38 -3.24 -0.84
CA ILE A 143 -4.54 -3.99 -1.78
C ILE A 143 -4.56 -5.50 -1.57
N LEU A 144 -5.05 -5.99 -0.42
CA LEU A 144 -5.01 -7.42 -0.09
C LEU A 144 -5.71 -8.30 -1.14
N GLY A 145 -6.74 -7.78 -1.82
CA GLY A 145 -7.43 -8.48 -2.91
C GLY A 145 -6.55 -8.77 -4.15
N ALA A 146 -5.37 -8.16 -4.26
CA ALA A 146 -4.42 -8.45 -5.34
C ALA A 146 -3.90 -9.90 -5.30
N VAL A 147 -3.91 -10.52 -4.12
CA VAL A 147 -3.56 -11.94 -3.92
C VAL A 147 -4.44 -12.85 -4.77
N ASP A 148 -5.73 -12.56 -4.86
CA ASP A 148 -6.68 -13.35 -5.66
C ASP A 148 -6.43 -13.21 -7.18
N SER A 149 -5.75 -12.13 -7.58
CA SER A 149 -5.37 -11.84 -8.97
C SER A 149 -4.00 -12.40 -9.36
N GLY A 150 -3.25 -12.96 -8.42
CA GLY A 150 -1.94 -13.58 -8.68
C GLY A 150 -0.72 -12.80 -8.21
N ALA A 151 -0.91 -11.65 -7.56
CA ALA A 151 0.19 -10.85 -7.02
C ALA A 151 0.61 -11.31 -5.62
N ILE A 152 1.88 -11.12 -5.28
CA ILE A 152 2.35 -11.17 -3.89
C ILE A 152 2.05 -9.81 -3.25
N VAL A 153 1.58 -9.81 -2.00
CA VAL A 153 1.32 -8.57 -1.24
C VAL A 153 2.16 -8.55 0.02
N LEU A 154 2.91 -7.47 0.25
CA LEU A 154 3.68 -7.20 1.46
C LEU A 154 3.19 -5.90 2.10
N TYR A 155 3.10 -5.81 3.43
CA TYR A 155 2.90 -4.50 4.06
C TYR A 155 3.54 -4.41 5.44
N ALA A 156 3.96 -3.20 5.80
CA ALA A 156 4.53 -2.92 7.11
C ALA A 156 3.42 -2.87 8.17
N LEU A 157 3.72 -3.37 9.36
CA LEU A 157 2.80 -3.37 10.49
C LEU A 157 3.04 -2.22 11.47
N PHE A 158 4.24 -1.65 11.46
CA PHE A 158 4.64 -0.51 12.28
C PHE A 158 4.41 0.82 11.54
N PRO A 159 4.16 1.93 12.25
CA PRO A 159 3.87 3.20 11.61
C PRO A 159 5.13 3.88 11.11
N ARG A 160 5.06 4.52 9.93
CA ARG A 160 6.20 5.26 9.33
C ARG A 160 6.71 6.44 10.16
N CYS A 161 5.96 6.90 11.16
CA CYS A 161 6.45 7.91 12.10
C CYS A 161 7.43 7.33 13.15
N TYR A 162 7.46 6.02 13.31
CA TYR A 162 8.49 5.31 14.10
C TYR A 162 9.79 5.19 13.29
N ILE A 163 9.70 4.67 12.06
CA ILE A 163 10.76 4.71 11.03
C ILE A 163 10.13 4.56 9.64
N ASP A 164 10.51 5.39 8.67
CA ASP A 164 9.89 5.43 7.34
C ASP A 164 10.69 4.57 6.33
N VAL A 165 10.19 3.38 6.00
CA VAL A 165 10.84 2.44 5.06
C VAL A 165 10.75 2.85 3.59
N ASN A 166 10.16 4.00 3.27
CA ASN A 166 10.22 4.60 1.94
C ASN A 166 11.15 5.83 1.91
N ARG A 167 12.23 5.78 2.70
CA ARG A 167 13.35 6.72 2.74
C ARG A 167 14.67 5.96 2.66
N PHE A 168 15.75 6.65 2.29
CA PHE A 168 17.09 6.08 2.39
C PHE A 168 17.54 6.01 3.87
N PRO A 169 18.36 5.02 4.25
CA PRO A 169 18.75 4.81 5.65
C PRO A 169 19.67 5.93 6.19
N ASN A 170 20.33 6.68 5.31
CA ASN A 170 21.17 7.84 5.65
C ASN A 170 20.44 9.19 5.51
N ASP A 171 19.12 9.19 5.22
CA ASP A 171 18.30 10.41 5.12
C ASP A 171 17.73 10.81 6.49
N ILE A 172 18.63 11.20 7.39
CA ILE A 172 18.36 11.46 8.82
C ILE A 172 18.58 12.94 9.14
N ASP A 173 17.62 13.57 9.84
CA ASP A 173 17.83 14.86 10.50
C ASP A 173 18.67 14.63 11.76
N VAL A 174 19.96 14.97 11.73
CA VAL A 174 20.88 14.79 12.87
C VAL A 174 20.41 15.52 14.12
N GLU A 175 19.58 16.57 14.00
CA GLU A 175 18.99 17.25 15.15
C GLU A 175 17.95 16.42 15.90
N LEU A 176 17.51 15.29 15.34
CA LEU A 176 16.68 14.31 16.04
C LEU A 176 17.50 13.28 16.83
N VAL A 177 18.82 13.28 16.69
CA VAL A 177 19.70 12.26 17.26
C VAL A 177 20.52 12.82 18.43
N ASP A 178 20.53 12.10 19.54
CA ASP A 178 21.37 12.37 20.71
C ASP A 178 22.65 11.53 20.62
N GLY A 179 23.78 12.21 20.40
CA GLY A 179 25.08 11.60 20.14
C GLY A 179 25.60 11.86 18.72
N GLU A 180 26.84 11.44 18.48
CA GLU A 180 27.50 11.54 17.18
C GLU A 180 27.03 10.38 16.28
N TRP A 181 26.51 10.69 15.10
CA TRP A 181 26.11 9.67 14.13
C TRP A 181 27.36 9.11 13.42
N PRO A 182 27.53 7.78 13.34
CA PRO A 182 28.79 7.18 12.88
C PRO A 182 29.00 7.21 11.35
N GLU A 183 27.95 7.47 10.58
CA GLU A 183 27.95 7.36 9.11
C GLU A 183 27.71 8.71 8.43
N THR A 184 28.09 8.83 7.15
CA THR A 184 27.80 10.02 6.35
C THR A 184 26.30 10.10 6.03
N LEU A 185 25.69 11.25 6.35
CA LEU A 185 24.28 11.52 6.09
C LEU A 185 24.06 12.17 4.73
N ALA A 186 22.95 11.84 4.07
CA ALA A 186 22.50 12.44 2.82
C ALA A 186 21.10 13.05 3.04
N VAL A 187 21.06 14.25 3.61
CA VAL A 187 19.82 14.89 4.08
C VAL A 187 19.02 15.50 2.92
N SER A 188 17.86 14.92 2.62
CA SER A 188 16.95 15.38 1.57
C SER A 188 16.14 16.63 1.99
N GLU A 189 15.53 17.34 1.03
CA GLU A 189 14.60 18.44 1.32
C GLU A 189 13.37 17.96 2.12
N LYS A 190 12.93 16.71 1.92
CA LYS A 190 11.87 16.12 2.75
C LYS A 190 12.30 16.01 4.21
N THR A 191 13.54 15.63 4.47
CA THR A 191 14.09 15.57 5.83
C THR A 191 14.24 16.93 6.45
N LYS A 192 14.69 17.94 5.68
CA LYS A 192 14.70 19.34 6.13
C LYS A 192 13.30 19.84 6.51
N LYS A 193 12.26 19.39 5.80
CA LYS A 193 10.83 19.63 6.13
C LYS A 193 10.29 18.73 7.27
N GLY A 194 11.12 17.86 7.84
CA GLY A 194 10.79 17.01 8.98
C GLY A 194 10.12 15.68 8.64
N LEU A 195 10.21 15.23 7.38
CA LEU A 195 9.59 14.03 6.82
C LEU A 195 10.62 12.99 6.30
N GLY A 196 11.79 12.93 6.95
CA GLY A 196 12.87 12.00 6.65
C GLY A 196 12.64 10.58 7.15
N LEU A 197 13.72 9.78 7.20
CA LEU A 197 13.69 8.42 7.77
C LEU A 197 13.08 8.41 9.18
N LEU A 198 13.50 9.38 9.99
CA LEU A 198 12.88 9.72 11.27
C LEU A 198 12.02 10.97 11.08
N ARG A 199 10.73 10.87 11.37
CA ARG A 199 9.82 12.02 11.26
C ARG A 199 9.95 12.95 12.46
N LYS A 200 10.19 14.22 12.17
CA LYS A 200 10.11 15.31 13.15
C LYS A 200 8.66 15.68 13.42
N TYR A 201 7.83 15.68 12.37
CA TYR A 201 6.43 16.09 12.41
C TYR A 201 5.50 15.00 11.84
N VAL A 202 4.29 14.88 12.41
CA VAL A 202 3.20 14.08 11.85
C VAL A 202 2.49 14.85 10.73
N VAL A 203 2.12 16.09 11.06
CA VAL A 203 1.51 17.13 10.24
C VAL A 203 2.13 18.48 10.67
N PRO A 204 1.97 19.59 9.93
CA PRO A 204 2.62 20.84 10.29
C PRO A 204 2.33 21.23 11.75
N GLY A 205 3.37 21.49 12.54
CA GLY A 205 3.26 21.90 13.94
C GLY A 205 3.02 20.77 14.96
N VAL A 206 2.83 19.51 14.55
CA VAL A 206 2.61 18.38 15.47
C VAL A 206 3.87 17.52 15.52
N ARG A 207 4.72 17.75 16.54
CA ARG A 207 5.99 17.02 16.72
C ARG A 207 5.78 15.57 17.13
N VAL A 208 6.57 14.65 16.58
CA VAL A 208 6.58 13.24 17.00
C VAL A 208 7.27 13.07 18.36
N TYR A 209 8.38 13.79 18.58
CA TYR A 209 9.22 13.69 19.77
C TYR A 209 9.43 15.05 20.46
N GLN A 210 9.53 15.02 21.78
CA GLN A 210 9.96 16.15 22.64
C GLN A 210 11.43 16.01 23.11
N ARG A 211 12.06 14.87 22.82
CA ARG A 211 13.47 14.60 23.06
C ARG A 211 14.15 14.19 21.76
N LYS A 212 15.48 14.15 21.77
CA LYS A 212 16.27 13.46 20.75
C LYS A 212 16.26 11.94 21.03
N LEU A 213 16.42 11.15 19.98
CA LEU A 213 16.59 9.70 20.05
C LEU A 213 18.09 9.39 20.14
N SER A 214 18.50 8.52 21.06
CA SER A 214 19.90 8.08 21.09
C SER A 214 20.28 7.35 19.79
N VAL A 215 21.57 7.38 19.46
CA VAL A 215 22.12 6.61 18.32
C VAL A 215 21.68 5.14 18.37
N ALA A 216 21.74 4.51 19.56
CA ALA A 216 21.34 3.13 19.76
C ALA A 216 19.86 2.87 19.47
N GLU A 217 18.96 3.78 19.84
CA GLU A 217 17.53 3.68 19.49
C GLU A 217 17.33 3.71 17.97
N VAL A 218 18.00 4.62 17.26
CA VAL A 218 17.85 4.73 15.80
C VAL A 218 18.43 3.50 15.10
N GLN A 219 19.61 3.03 15.51
CA GLN A 219 20.23 1.80 15.00
C GLN A 219 19.34 0.57 15.24
N TYR A 220 18.70 0.48 16.40
CA TYR A 220 17.74 -0.58 16.69
C TYR A 220 16.58 -0.59 15.69
N ARG A 221 16.00 0.59 15.40
CA ARG A 221 14.91 0.74 14.43
C ARG A 221 15.35 0.38 13.00
N LEU A 222 16.54 0.84 12.62
CA LEU A 222 17.15 0.51 11.33
C LEU A 222 17.27 -1.01 11.16
N GLU A 223 17.80 -1.72 12.15
CA GLU A 223 17.99 -3.17 12.02
C GLU A 223 16.67 -3.95 12.06
N HIS A 224 15.85 -3.69 13.07
CA HIS A 224 14.73 -4.57 13.40
C HIS A 224 13.45 -4.26 12.63
N TYR A 225 13.34 -3.08 12.02
CA TYR A 225 12.16 -2.67 11.27
C TYR A 225 12.50 -2.33 9.82
N TYR A 226 13.42 -1.39 9.60
CA TYR A 226 13.78 -0.94 8.26
C TYR A 226 14.42 -2.05 7.44
N ARG A 227 15.58 -2.57 7.87
CA ARG A 227 16.28 -3.64 7.16
C ARG A 227 15.47 -4.93 7.13
N ALA A 228 14.72 -5.23 8.19
CA ALA A 228 13.81 -6.38 8.20
C ALA A 228 12.74 -6.29 7.09
N TYR A 229 12.11 -5.13 6.90
CA TYR A 229 11.14 -4.90 5.81
C TYR A 229 11.82 -4.99 4.44
N HIS A 230 12.94 -4.29 4.25
CA HIS A 230 13.66 -4.25 2.97
C HIS A 230 14.22 -5.61 2.55
N ARG A 231 14.74 -6.41 3.50
CA ARG A 231 15.15 -7.80 3.23
C ARG A 231 14.01 -8.62 2.66
N GLU A 232 12.82 -8.50 3.23
CA GLU A 232 11.66 -9.25 2.75
C GLU A 232 11.16 -8.73 1.40
N LEU A 233 11.05 -7.42 1.21
CA LEU A 233 10.66 -6.83 -0.08
C LEU A 233 11.62 -7.28 -1.19
N GLN A 234 12.93 -7.12 -0.97
CA GLN A 234 13.95 -7.56 -1.90
C GLN A 234 13.85 -9.05 -2.20
N ARG A 235 13.62 -9.89 -1.17
CA ARG A 235 13.43 -11.33 -1.35
C ARG A 235 12.24 -11.65 -2.26
N GLN A 236 11.11 -10.96 -2.11
CA GLN A 236 9.94 -11.18 -2.98
C GLN A 236 10.19 -10.74 -4.42
N LEU A 237 10.82 -9.58 -4.58
CA LEU A 237 11.17 -9.04 -5.90
C LEU A 237 12.15 -9.96 -6.63
N GLU A 238 13.19 -10.42 -5.93
CA GLU A 238 14.20 -11.29 -6.51
C GLU A 238 13.66 -12.68 -6.85
N ASN A 239 12.91 -13.31 -5.94
CA ASN A 239 12.29 -14.61 -6.23
C ASN A 239 11.32 -14.53 -7.41
N THR A 240 10.57 -13.45 -7.52
CA THR A 240 9.65 -13.24 -8.65
C THR A 240 10.44 -13.02 -9.94
N PHE A 241 11.49 -12.21 -9.90
CA PHE A 241 12.36 -12.00 -11.05
C PHE A 241 13.03 -13.29 -11.53
N GLN A 242 13.55 -14.12 -10.62
CA GLN A 242 14.19 -15.41 -10.95
C GLN A 242 13.23 -16.40 -11.61
N GLU A 243 11.94 -16.33 -11.27
CA GLU A 243 10.93 -17.24 -11.82
C GLU A 243 10.40 -16.80 -13.19
N PHE A 244 10.26 -15.49 -13.40
CA PHE A 244 9.57 -14.96 -14.59
C PHE A 244 10.48 -14.16 -15.53
N GLY A 245 11.72 -13.88 -15.14
CA GLY A 245 12.65 -13.02 -15.88
C GLY A 245 12.28 -11.55 -15.95
N THR A 246 11.23 -11.16 -15.22
CA THR A 246 10.79 -9.79 -15.05
C THR A 246 10.02 -9.71 -13.74
N VAL A 247 9.96 -8.52 -13.16
CA VAL A 247 9.09 -8.23 -12.02
C VAL A 247 8.47 -6.85 -12.19
N PHE A 248 7.16 -6.78 -11.96
CA PHE A 248 6.37 -5.56 -11.96
C PHE A 248 5.94 -5.24 -10.53
N HIS A 249 6.51 -4.19 -9.97
CA HIS A 249 6.31 -3.76 -8.60
C HIS A 249 5.38 -2.54 -8.53
N ILE A 250 4.43 -2.56 -7.60
CA ILE A 250 3.58 -1.41 -7.27
C ILE A 250 3.66 -1.09 -5.78
N ASP A 251 4.22 0.06 -5.46
CA ASP A 251 4.33 0.64 -4.11
C ASP A 251 3.08 1.49 -3.80
N PHE A 252 2.21 1.00 -2.92
CA PHE A 252 0.91 1.62 -2.62
C PHE A 252 0.94 2.52 -1.40
N HIS A 253 0.42 3.72 -1.61
CA HIS A 253 0.33 4.79 -0.64
C HIS A 253 -1.04 5.48 -0.65
N SER A 254 -1.23 6.38 0.31
CA SER A 254 -2.32 7.34 0.22
C SER A 254 -1.92 8.74 0.67
N MET A 255 -2.32 9.72 -0.11
CA MET A 255 -2.00 11.11 0.13
C MET A 255 -3.17 11.87 0.74
N LYS A 256 -2.86 12.95 1.45
CA LYS A 256 -3.89 13.90 1.88
C LYS A 256 -4.66 14.43 0.68
N SER A 257 -5.95 14.68 0.86
CA SER A 257 -6.84 15.22 -0.18
C SER A 257 -6.42 16.59 -0.72
N LYS A 258 -5.65 17.34 0.08
CA LYS A 258 -5.11 18.64 -0.26
C LYS A 258 -3.65 18.79 0.15
N GLY A 259 -2.92 19.64 -0.58
CA GLY A 259 -1.59 20.11 -0.23
C GLY A 259 -1.51 20.83 1.10
N ASN A 260 -0.35 20.74 1.76
CA ASN A 260 -0.04 21.47 2.98
C ASN A 260 1.43 21.95 2.99
N LYS A 261 1.81 22.72 4.01
CA LYS A 261 3.15 23.34 4.12
C LYS A 261 4.35 22.38 4.09
N MET A 262 4.15 21.08 4.29
CA MET A 262 5.21 20.08 4.27
C MET A 262 5.21 19.24 2.98
N THR A 263 4.30 19.51 2.02
CA THR A 263 4.23 18.80 0.74
C THR A 263 4.69 19.70 -0.42
N PRO A 264 5.02 19.13 -1.60
CA PRO A 264 5.56 19.93 -2.72
C PRO A 264 4.55 20.88 -3.36
N ASP A 265 3.27 20.53 -3.33
CA ASP A 265 2.17 21.32 -3.86
C ASP A 265 1.74 22.45 -2.92
N THR A 266 1.26 23.56 -3.50
CA THR A 266 0.76 24.74 -2.78
C THR A 266 -0.31 24.37 -1.73
N GLU A 267 -0.28 25.03 -0.58
CA GLU A 267 -1.22 24.77 0.52
C GLU A 267 -2.67 24.95 0.04
N GLY A 268 -3.50 23.94 0.30
CA GLY A 268 -4.92 23.93 -0.08
C GLY A 268 -5.23 23.42 -1.49
N THR A 269 -4.22 23.19 -2.34
CA THR A 269 -4.40 22.61 -3.68
C THR A 269 -5.11 21.26 -3.58
N ARG A 270 -6.23 21.11 -4.30
CA ARG A 270 -6.93 19.81 -4.41
C ARG A 270 -6.11 18.88 -5.28
N ARG A 271 -5.93 17.65 -4.83
CA ARG A 271 -5.17 16.65 -5.55
C ARG A 271 -6.04 15.88 -6.54
N PRO A 272 -5.43 15.24 -7.56
CA PRO A 272 -6.12 14.25 -8.38
C PRO A 272 -6.62 13.09 -7.52
N ASP A 273 -7.40 12.20 -8.12
CA ASP A 273 -7.94 11.05 -7.40
C ASP A 273 -6.81 10.05 -7.10
N MET A 274 -5.85 9.90 -8.02
CA MET A 274 -4.58 9.21 -7.76
C MET A 274 -3.41 9.87 -8.49
N VAL A 275 -2.20 9.66 -7.96
CA VAL A 275 -0.94 9.98 -8.66
C VAL A 275 -0.20 8.68 -8.93
N VAL A 276 0.27 8.50 -10.16
CA VAL A 276 1.17 7.39 -10.52
C VAL A 276 2.57 7.95 -10.73
N GLY A 277 3.50 7.55 -9.87
CA GLY A 277 4.91 7.92 -9.94
C GLY A 277 5.75 6.78 -10.54
N ASN A 278 6.65 7.10 -11.46
CA ASN A 278 7.58 6.13 -12.06
C ASN A 278 9.00 6.72 -12.22
N LEU A 279 9.33 7.72 -11.39
CA LEU A 279 10.54 8.53 -11.46
C LEU A 279 10.78 9.09 -12.87
N ARG A 280 9.70 9.56 -13.52
CA ARG A 280 9.72 10.07 -14.90
C ARG A 280 10.31 9.05 -15.89
N GLY A 281 9.92 7.79 -15.75
CA GLY A 281 10.36 6.66 -16.59
C GLY A 281 11.67 5.99 -16.15
N LYS A 282 12.31 6.46 -15.07
CA LYS A 282 13.56 5.85 -14.57
C LYS A 282 13.33 4.53 -13.84
N SER A 283 12.19 4.35 -13.16
CA SER A 283 11.91 3.12 -12.38
C SER A 283 11.02 2.11 -13.11
N ALA A 284 10.33 2.49 -14.17
CA ALA A 284 9.48 1.58 -14.95
C ALA A 284 9.39 1.98 -16.42
N GLY A 285 9.34 0.99 -17.31
CA GLY A 285 9.02 1.17 -18.72
C GLY A 285 7.61 1.72 -18.97
N PRO A 286 7.39 2.34 -20.15
CA PRO A 286 6.14 3.05 -20.46
C PRO A 286 4.92 2.13 -20.48
N GLU A 287 5.04 0.91 -21.03
CA GLU A 287 3.91 -0.02 -21.18
C GLU A 287 3.29 -0.43 -19.83
N PHE A 288 4.13 -0.68 -18.82
CA PHE A 288 3.65 -0.99 -17.46
C PHE A 288 2.95 0.21 -16.82
N THR A 289 3.47 1.41 -17.06
CA THR A 289 2.84 2.65 -16.57
C THR A 289 1.48 2.86 -17.24
N SER A 290 1.41 2.68 -18.56
CA SER A 290 0.19 2.83 -19.36
C SER A 290 -0.92 1.88 -18.91
N VAL A 291 -0.66 0.57 -18.76
CA VAL A 291 -1.72 -0.36 -18.36
C VAL A 291 -2.35 -0.02 -17.01
N VAL A 292 -1.56 0.54 -16.08
CA VAL A 292 -2.04 0.99 -14.77
C VAL A 292 -2.88 2.26 -14.91
N VAL A 293 -2.36 3.26 -15.61
CA VAL A 293 -3.02 4.56 -15.81
C VAL A 293 -4.32 4.40 -16.59
N ASP A 294 -4.28 3.71 -17.73
CA ASP A 294 -5.41 3.50 -18.62
C ASP A 294 -6.53 2.75 -17.88
N THR A 295 -6.17 1.72 -17.09
CA THR A 295 -7.15 1.00 -16.29
C THR A 295 -7.83 1.88 -15.24
N LEU A 296 -7.07 2.75 -14.56
CA LEU A 296 -7.64 3.66 -13.57
C LEU A 296 -8.51 4.75 -14.22
N GLN A 297 -8.11 5.26 -15.38
CA GLN A 297 -8.89 6.23 -16.15
C GLN A 297 -10.19 5.62 -16.69
N ASP A 298 -10.15 4.37 -17.17
CA ASP A 298 -11.34 3.61 -17.59
C ASP A 298 -12.36 3.44 -16.45
N LEU A 299 -11.88 3.36 -15.20
CA LEU A 299 -12.72 3.31 -13.99
C LEU A 299 -13.25 4.69 -13.58
N GLY A 300 -12.87 5.76 -14.29
CA GLY A 300 -13.34 7.12 -14.11
C GLY A 300 -12.51 7.98 -13.15
N TYR A 301 -11.31 7.54 -12.76
CA TYR A 301 -10.44 8.30 -11.87
C TYR A 301 -9.62 9.36 -12.61
N ARG A 302 -9.47 10.54 -12.00
CA ARG A 302 -8.52 11.56 -12.46
C ARG A 302 -7.12 11.19 -11.98
N ILE A 303 -6.23 10.94 -12.94
CA ILE A 303 -4.86 10.51 -12.69
C ILE A 303 -3.87 11.60 -13.06
N SER A 304 -2.90 11.85 -12.19
CA SER A 304 -1.70 12.63 -12.52
C SER A 304 -0.50 11.71 -12.61
N LEU A 305 0.43 12.01 -13.52
CA LEU A 305 1.70 11.31 -13.64
C LEU A 305 2.81 12.12 -12.99
N ASN A 306 3.52 11.49 -12.07
CA ASN A 306 4.69 12.03 -11.36
C ASN A 306 4.49 13.33 -10.56
N GLU A 307 3.29 13.92 -10.53
CA GLU A 307 3.02 15.19 -9.87
C GLU A 307 1.90 15.09 -8.83
N PRO A 308 2.11 15.55 -7.58
CA PRO A 308 3.36 16.08 -7.02
C PRO A 308 4.34 14.99 -6.54
N TYR A 309 4.05 13.72 -6.83
CA TYR A 309 4.79 12.57 -6.33
C TYR A 309 5.32 11.70 -7.48
N ALA A 310 6.59 11.88 -7.82
CA ALA A 310 7.27 11.09 -8.86
C ALA A 310 7.68 9.68 -8.40
N GLY A 311 7.75 9.45 -7.09
CA GLY A 311 8.30 8.22 -6.52
C GLY A 311 9.34 8.50 -5.43
N ALA A 312 9.53 7.56 -4.51
CA ALA A 312 10.45 7.68 -3.39
C ALA A 312 11.56 6.60 -3.41
N ALA A 313 12.14 6.28 -2.24
CA ALA A 313 13.36 5.49 -2.13
C ALA A 313 13.18 4.05 -2.60
N ILE A 314 12.03 3.41 -2.33
CA ILE A 314 11.73 2.03 -2.77
C ILE A 314 11.82 1.92 -4.29
N LEU A 315 11.22 2.86 -5.03
CA LEU A 315 11.32 2.90 -6.50
C LEU A 315 12.77 3.07 -6.98
N ARG A 316 13.56 3.92 -6.31
CA ARG A 316 14.97 4.17 -6.66
C ARG A 316 15.85 2.94 -6.41
N MET A 317 15.58 2.21 -5.33
CA MET A 317 16.37 1.03 -4.93
C MET A 317 16.05 -0.19 -5.80
N TYR A 318 14.78 -0.37 -6.18
CA TYR A 318 14.33 -1.63 -6.79
C TYR A 318 13.88 -1.52 -8.26
N GLY A 319 13.71 -0.31 -8.78
CA GLY A 319 13.37 -0.06 -10.18
C GLY A 319 14.61 -0.03 -11.07
N ASN A 320 14.67 -0.92 -12.05
CA ASN A 320 15.66 -0.91 -13.14
C ASN A 320 15.02 -1.53 -14.41
N PRO A 321 14.24 -0.75 -15.18
CA PRO A 321 13.47 -1.28 -16.31
C PRO A 321 14.36 -1.84 -17.42
N ARG A 322 15.62 -1.41 -17.53
CA ARG A 322 16.59 -1.99 -18.49
C ARG A 322 16.94 -3.44 -18.16
N GLN A 323 16.74 -3.87 -16.92
CA GLN A 323 16.95 -5.24 -16.46
C GLN A 323 15.63 -5.99 -16.20
N GLY A 324 14.49 -5.50 -16.69
CA GLY A 324 13.19 -6.13 -16.44
C GLY A 324 12.70 -6.00 -15.00
N ARG A 325 13.17 -4.99 -14.25
CA ARG A 325 12.68 -4.69 -12.89
C ARG A 325 11.92 -3.38 -12.95
N HIS A 326 10.60 -3.45 -12.92
CA HIS A 326 9.73 -2.29 -13.06
C HIS A 326 9.13 -1.95 -11.70
N SER A 327 9.13 -0.67 -11.32
CA SER A 327 8.59 -0.21 -10.05
C SER A 327 7.85 1.10 -10.27
N ILE A 328 6.57 1.14 -9.87
CA ILE A 328 5.75 2.36 -9.85
C ILE A 328 5.19 2.58 -8.45
N GLN A 329 4.83 3.82 -8.16
CA GLN A 329 4.18 4.23 -6.93
C GLN A 329 2.76 4.69 -7.24
N ILE A 330 1.77 4.29 -6.43
CA ILE A 330 0.40 4.79 -6.53
C ILE A 330 0.03 5.51 -5.24
N GLU A 331 -0.26 6.80 -5.34
CA GLU A 331 -0.75 7.63 -4.25
C GLU A 331 -2.26 7.82 -4.37
N ILE A 332 -3.03 7.15 -3.50
CA ILE A 332 -4.49 7.25 -3.48
C ILE A 332 -4.92 8.49 -2.70
N ASN A 333 -5.77 9.33 -3.27
CA ASN A 333 -6.38 10.43 -2.52
C ASN A 333 -7.32 9.89 -1.44
N ARG A 334 -7.03 10.22 -0.18
CA ARG A 334 -7.80 9.75 0.98
C ARG A 334 -9.28 10.12 0.94
N GLU A 335 -9.71 11.18 0.23
CA GLU A 335 -11.14 11.53 0.15
C GLU A 335 -11.99 10.46 -0.57
N LEU A 336 -11.34 9.55 -1.29
CA LEU A 336 -11.97 8.39 -1.93
C LEU A 336 -12.38 7.32 -0.93
N TYR A 337 -11.82 7.26 0.28
CA TYR A 337 -12.06 6.13 1.19
C TYR A 337 -11.95 6.42 2.70
N LEU A 338 -11.41 7.57 3.13
CA LEU A 338 -11.02 7.85 4.51
C LEU A 338 -11.50 9.22 5.00
N ASP A 339 -12.14 9.26 6.17
CA ASP A 339 -12.29 10.48 6.95
C ASP A 339 -10.92 10.81 7.56
N GLU A 340 -10.19 11.75 6.95
CA GLU A 340 -8.82 12.10 7.34
C GLU A 340 -8.69 12.63 8.76
N LYS A 341 -9.74 13.25 9.31
CA LYS A 341 -9.71 13.81 10.66
C LYS A 341 -9.86 12.71 11.69
N LYS A 342 -10.77 11.77 11.46
CA LYS A 342 -11.05 10.65 12.37
C LYS A 342 -10.19 9.41 12.12
N VAL A 343 -9.52 9.34 10.97
CA VAL A 343 -8.79 8.16 10.47
C VAL A 343 -9.69 6.91 10.48
N ARG A 344 -10.87 7.07 9.87
CA ARG A 344 -11.87 6.01 9.74
C ARG A 344 -12.29 5.86 8.29
N ARG A 345 -12.51 4.61 7.86
CA ARG A 345 -13.10 4.29 6.57
C ARG A 345 -14.41 5.06 6.39
N ILE A 346 -14.65 5.57 5.18
CA ILE A 346 -15.95 6.12 4.79
C ILE A 346 -16.78 4.97 4.22
N PRO A 347 -17.88 4.57 4.87
CA PRO A 347 -18.72 3.46 4.39
C PRO A 347 -19.23 3.71 2.97
N GLY A 348 -19.27 2.65 2.16
CA GLY A 348 -19.65 2.66 0.74
C GLY A 348 -18.52 3.13 -0.17
N LYS A 349 -17.79 4.17 0.23
CA LYS A 349 -16.64 4.71 -0.50
C LYS A 349 -15.43 3.76 -0.46
N PHE A 350 -15.11 3.25 0.73
CA PHE A 350 -14.02 2.29 0.90
C PHE A 350 -14.24 1.01 0.09
N GLU A 351 -15.44 0.43 0.18
CA GLU A 351 -15.81 -0.78 -0.55
C GLU A 351 -15.77 -0.56 -2.06
N ARG A 352 -16.31 0.56 -2.54
CA ARG A 352 -16.25 0.92 -3.97
C ARG A 352 -14.81 0.99 -4.47
N LEU A 353 -13.94 1.72 -3.75
CA LEU A 353 -12.53 1.84 -4.15
C LEU A 353 -11.83 0.47 -4.15
N ARG A 354 -12.06 -0.35 -3.12
CA ARG A 354 -11.51 -1.71 -3.05
C ARG A 354 -11.96 -2.56 -4.24
N ASP A 355 -13.24 -2.50 -4.60
CA ASP A 355 -13.80 -3.26 -5.71
C ASP A 355 -13.24 -2.77 -7.06
N ASP A 356 -13.06 -1.46 -7.23
CA ASP A 356 -12.40 -0.88 -8.42
C ASP A 356 -10.92 -1.29 -8.50
N LEU A 357 -10.18 -1.26 -7.40
CA LEU A 357 -8.80 -1.74 -7.33
C LEU A 357 -8.70 -3.25 -7.66
N SER A 358 -9.70 -4.06 -7.32
CA SER A 358 -9.74 -5.46 -7.75
C SER A 358 -9.79 -5.63 -9.29
N ILE A 359 -10.38 -4.66 -10.00
CA ILE A 359 -10.36 -4.62 -11.48
C ILE A 359 -8.95 -4.28 -11.95
N LEU A 360 -8.31 -3.27 -11.34
CA LEU A 360 -6.91 -2.93 -11.61
C LEU A 360 -6.00 -4.14 -11.45
N PHE A 361 -6.07 -4.84 -10.32
CA PHE A 361 -5.20 -5.98 -10.02
C PHE A 361 -5.35 -7.10 -11.05
N ARG A 362 -6.59 -7.42 -11.45
CA ARG A 362 -6.83 -8.43 -12.50
C ARG A 362 -6.25 -8.02 -13.84
N ARG A 363 -6.44 -6.77 -14.26
CA ARG A 363 -5.91 -6.28 -15.56
C ARG A 363 -4.38 -6.25 -15.55
N VAL A 364 -3.77 -5.72 -14.50
CA VAL A 364 -2.30 -5.66 -14.36
C VAL A 364 -1.71 -7.06 -14.32
N CYS A 365 -2.24 -7.99 -13.51
CA CYS A 365 -1.69 -9.34 -13.42
C CYS A 365 -1.86 -10.12 -14.73
N ALA A 366 -2.98 -9.93 -15.45
CA ALA A 366 -3.17 -10.52 -16.77
C ALA A 366 -2.17 -9.95 -17.79
N TRP A 367 -2.01 -8.62 -17.82
CA TRP A 367 -1.04 -7.95 -18.68
C TRP A 367 0.39 -8.40 -18.38
N ALA A 368 0.78 -8.43 -17.11
CA ALA A 368 2.11 -8.81 -16.66
C ALA A 368 2.47 -10.26 -17.05
N ASN A 369 1.51 -11.19 -17.00
CA ASN A 369 1.70 -12.55 -17.48
C ASN A 369 1.92 -12.64 -19.00
N ALA A 370 1.30 -11.75 -19.78
CA ALA A 370 1.49 -11.67 -21.23
C ALA A 370 2.81 -10.99 -21.63
N HIS A 371 3.39 -10.17 -20.75
CA HIS A 371 4.61 -9.38 -20.98
C HIS A 371 5.81 -9.88 -20.17
N ARG A 372 5.75 -11.12 -19.67
CA ARG A 372 6.90 -11.75 -19.04
C ARG A 372 8.00 -12.00 -20.06
N SER A 373 9.25 -11.76 -19.68
CA SER A 373 10.39 -12.18 -20.49
C SER A 373 10.34 -13.70 -20.64
N PRO A 374 10.41 -14.26 -21.86
CA PRO A 374 10.62 -15.69 -22.00
C PRO A 374 12.00 -16.00 -21.42
N HIS A 375 12.06 -16.51 -20.19
CA HIS A 375 13.30 -17.05 -19.69
C HIS A 375 13.71 -18.19 -20.63
N SER A 376 14.86 -18.00 -21.28
CA SER A 376 15.60 -19.09 -21.90
C SER A 376 15.79 -20.17 -20.85
N ASN A 377 15.34 -21.39 -21.16
CA ASN A 377 15.63 -22.59 -20.38
C ASN A 377 17.16 -22.83 -20.32
N GLN A 378 17.89 -22.07 -19.52
CA GLN A 378 19.24 -22.38 -19.13
C GLN A 378 19.22 -22.76 -17.64
N PRO A 379 19.47 -24.04 -17.30
CA PRO A 379 19.60 -24.45 -15.91
C PRO A 379 20.93 -23.88 -15.38
N GLY A 380 20.87 -22.71 -14.75
CA GLY A 380 22.07 -21.96 -14.39
C GLY A 380 21.97 -21.31 -13.01
N ILE A 381 22.46 -22.05 -12.00
CA ILE A 381 22.98 -21.57 -10.72
C ILE A 381 21.94 -20.88 -9.80
N ARG A 382 21.41 -21.65 -8.84
CA ARG A 382 20.92 -21.09 -7.57
C ARG A 382 22.08 -20.34 -6.91
N ARG A 383 22.19 -19.04 -7.14
CA ARG A 383 23.02 -18.18 -6.28
C ARG A 383 22.18 -17.88 -5.04
N VAL A 384 22.39 -18.66 -3.99
CA VAL A 384 22.00 -18.22 -2.65
C VAL A 384 22.91 -17.02 -2.37
N LEU A 385 22.36 -15.81 -2.45
CA LEU A 385 23.08 -14.61 -2.04
C LEU A 385 23.44 -14.79 -0.57
N SER A 386 24.73 -14.64 -0.26
CA SER A 386 25.23 -14.70 1.12
C SER A 386 24.90 -13.39 1.83
N SER A 387 25.14 -13.34 3.15
CA SER A 387 25.01 -12.11 3.95
C SER A 387 25.68 -10.88 3.35
N ASP A 388 26.63 -11.06 2.45
CA ASP A 388 27.50 -10.01 1.92
C ASP A 388 26.86 -9.22 0.76
N ASP A 389 25.78 -9.70 0.14
CA ASP A 389 25.00 -8.93 -0.86
C ASP A 389 24.08 -7.86 -0.22
N MET A 390 24.05 -7.81 1.12
CA MET A 390 23.33 -6.80 1.90
C MET A 390 24.08 -5.46 2.02
N SER A 391 25.38 -5.41 1.66
CA SER A 391 26.20 -4.20 1.76
C SER A 391 25.83 -3.12 0.73
N LEU A 392 25.02 -3.45 -0.29
CA LEU A 392 24.51 -2.48 -1.25
C LEU A 392 23.48 -1.49 -0.66
N LEU A 393 23.01 -1.72 0.58
CA LEU A 393 22.25 -0.74 1.35
C LEU A 393 23.14 0.08 2.31
N GLU A 394 24.38 -0.34 2.52
CA GLU A 394 25.36 0.30 3.42
C GLU A 394 26.33 1.20 2.64
N ASP A 395 26.67 0.82 1.40
CA ASP A 395 27.38 1.67 0.47
C ASP A 395 26.37 2.54 -0.28
N GLY A 396 26.20 3.79 0.17
CA GLY A 396 25.48 4.85 -0.56
C GLY A 396 26.16 5.28 -1.87
N GLY A 397 26.63 4.32 -2.67
CA GLY A 397 27.37 4.56 -3.90
C GLY A 397 27.11 3.49 -4.94
N GLY A 398 26.62 3.92 -6.11
CA GLY A 398 26.84 3.16 -7.35
C GLY A 398 25.60 2.72 -8.12
N PHE A 399 24.64 3.61 -8.39
CA PHE A 399 24.04 3.77 -9.73
C PHE A 399 23.28 5.11 -9.83
N CYS A 400 23.95 6.19 -9.43
CA CYS A 400 23.50 7.55 -9.66
C CYS A 400 24.64 8.24 -10.42
N ASP A 401 24.40 8.58 -11.68
CA ASP A 401 25.17 9.63 -12.33
C ASP A 401 24.75 10.93 -11.64
N ASP A 402 25.56 11.39 -10.69
CA ASP A 402 25.33 12.55 -9.82
C ASP A 402 25.61 13.87 -10.58
N SER A 403 24.85 14.12 -11.64
CA SER A 403 24.92 15.40 -12.35
C SER A 403 23.60 16.16 -12.46
N ASP A 404 22.55 15.80 -11.72
CA ASP A 404 21.30 16.58 -11.72
C ASP A 404 20.76 16.82 -10.30
N THR A 405 21.37 17.79 -9.62
CA THR A 405 20.87 18.39 -8.36
C THR A 405 19.74 19.41 -8.57
N ASP A 406 19.22 19.59 -9.79
CA ASP A 406 18.31 20.70 -10.12
C ASP A 406 16.80 20.38 -9.97
N TRP A 407 16.42 19.17 -9.58
CA TRP A 407 15.02 18.74 -9.65
C TRP A 407 14.09 19.27 -8.54
N GLU A 408 14.61 19.85 -7.46
CA GLU A 408 13.79 20.41 -6.38
C GLU A 408 13.55 21.93 -6.49
N ASN A 409 14.17 22.61 -7.47
CA ASN A 409 14.06 24.07 -7.67
C ASN A 409 13.30 24.51 -8.94
N GLY A 410 12.80 23.59 -9.76
CA GLY A 410 12.17 23.89 -11.06
C GLY A 410 10.71 24.37 -11.01
N ILE A 411 10.32 25.19 -10.03
CA ILE A 411 9.05 25.94 -10.06
C ILE A 411 9.39 27.39 -9.74
N GLU A 412 9.97 28.10 -10.69
CA GLU A 412 9.81 29.54 -10.93
C GLU A 412 10.69 29.96 -12.12
N GLN A 413 10.14 30.85 -12.95
CA GLN A 413 10.71 31.49 -14.13
C GLN A 413 10.63 30.70 -15.46
N GLU A 414 9.55 30.95 -16.20
CA GLU A 414 9.60 31.51 -17.57
C GLU A 414 8.17 31.78 -18.03
N ASP A 415 7.78 33.05 -18.05
CA ASP A 415 6.85 33.66 -19.04
C ASP A 415 6.64 35.14 -18.69
N SER A 416 7.68 35.93 -18.94
CA SER A 416 7.52 37.36 -19.22
C SER A 416 8.68 37.79 -20.12
N GLU A 417 8.51 37.64 -21.43
CA GLU A 417 9.06 38.55 -22.46
C GLU A 417 8.78 37.96 -23.86
N SER A 418 7.63 38.32 -24.43
CA SER A 418 7.45 38.30 -25.88
C SER A 418 7.42 39.73 -26.39
N GLN A 419 8.60 40.18 -26.82
CA GLN A 419 8.87 40.98 -28.01
C GLN A 419 8.03 42.25 -28.23
N LEU A 420 8.65 43.39 -27.90
CA LEU A 420 8.48 44.65 -28.62
C LEU A 420 9.65 44.77 -29.61
N GLU A 421 9.30 45.00 -30.87
CA GLU A 421 9.97 45.82 -31.92
C GLU A 421 9.72 45.21 -33.30
N ASP A 422 8.75 45.76 -34.04
CA ASP A 422 9.08 46.63 -35.17
C ASP A 422 7.83 47.24 -35.85
N GLY A 423 7.85 48.58 -35.93
CA GLY A 423 7.48 49.38 -37.10
C GLY A 423 6.05 49.37 -37.65
N PHE A 424 5.30 50.45 -37.41
CA PHE A 424 4.53 51.12 -38.46
C PHE A 424 4.33 52.61 -38.12
N GLU A 425 4.93 53.49 -38.94
CA GLU A 425 4.63 54.92 -39.05
C GLU A 425 3.20 55.14 -39.56
N MET A 426 2.55 56.23 -39.11
CA MET A 426 2.04 57.30 -39.98
C MET A 426 1.45 58.46 -39.16
N ASP A 427 1.92 59.66 -39.51
CA ASP A 427 1.41 61.05 -39.34
C ASP A 427 1.03 61.61 -37.95
#